data_AF-A0A6V7K7I0-F1
#
_entry.id   AF-A0A6V7K7I0-F1
#
_cell.length_a   1.000
_cell.length_b   1.000
_cell.length_c   1.000
_cell.angle_alpha   90.00
_cell.angle_beta   90.00
_cell.angle_gamma   90.00
#
_symmetry.space_group_name_H-M   'P 1'
#
loop_
_entity.id
_entity.type
_entity.pdbx_description
1 polymer ?
#
loop_
_entity_poly.entity_id
_entity_poly.type
_entity_poly.pdbx_seq_one_letter_code
_entity_poly.pdbx_strand_id
1 'polypeptide(L)' 'VNNINTLADFQFCMNLKDLFVRKNNITDLNEVCYLQNLPNLRNLWLGENPCAERDG' A
#
# COMPACT_ATOMS: atom_id res chain seq x y z
N VAL A 1 0.35 13.88 6.87
CA VAL A 1 1.13 12.93 6.04
C VAL A 1 1.53 11.82 6.98
N ASN A 2 1.03 10.61 6.74
CA ASN A 2 1.54 9.44 7.44
C ASN A 2 2.84 9.10 6.70
N ASN A 3 3.97 9.07 7.39
CA ASN A 3 5.26 8.82 6.73
C ASN A 3 5.44 7.33 6.45
N ILE A 4 4.42 6.66 5.91
CA ILE A 4 4.42 5.23 5.64
C ILE A 4 5.31 4.99 4.41
N ASN A 5 6.37 4.22 4.62
CA ASN A 5 7.36 3.87 3.59
C ASN A 5 7.17 2.43 3.12
N THR A 6 6.59 1.58 3.97
CA THR A 6 6.45 0.15 3.76
C THR A 6 5.03 -0.34 4.03
N LEU A 7 4.62 -1.39 3.33
CA LEU A 7 3.36 -2.10 3.55
C LEU A 7 3.52 -3.40 4.34
N ALA A 8 4.75 -3.71 4.80
CA ALA A 8 5.08 -4.94 5.50
C ALA A 8 4.19 -5.18 6.73
N ASP A 9 3.88 -4.15 7.53
CA ASP A 9 3.07 -4.33 8.74
C ASP A 9 1.63 -4.77 8.45
N PHE A 10 1.10 -4.41 7.27
CA PHE A 10 -0.26 -4.76 6.87
C PHE A 10 -0.39 -6.23 6.46
N GLN A 11 0.71 -6.96 6.23
CA GLN A 11 0.69 -8.38 5.90
C GLN A 11 0.06 -9.24 7.02
N PHE A 12 0.07 -8.74 8.26
CA PHE A 12 -0.51 -9.43 9.42
C PHE A 12 -2.01 -9.14 9.58
N CYS A 13 -2.56 -8.17 8.85
CA CYS A 13 -3.94 -7.76 8.96
C CYS A 13 -4.87 -8.65 8.11
N MET A 14 -5.06 -9.91 8.51
CA MET A 14 -5.86 -10.91 7.75
C MET A 14 -7.32 -10.50 7.48
N ASN A 15 -7.87 -9.59 8.28
CA ASN A 15 -9.23 -9.05 8.13
C ASN A 15 -9.29 -7.73 7.36
N LEU A 16 -8.16 -7.22 6.85
CA LEU A 16 -8.10 -5.98 6.10
C LEU A 16 -8.85 -6.14 4.77
N LYS A 17 -9.81 -5.26 4.53
CA LYS A 17 -10.64 -5.23 3.31
C LYS A 17 -10.33 -4.04 2.43
N ASP A 18 -10.12 -2.89 3.07
CA ASP A 18 -9.95 -1.60 2.43
C ASP A 18 -8.70 -0.95 3.00
N LEU A 19 -7.70 -0.72 2.14
CA LEU A 19 -6.44 -0.06 2.51
C LEU A 19 -6.27 1.21 1.69
N PHE A 20 -6.37 2.35 2.38
CA PHE A 20 -6.24 3.68 1.81
C PHE A 20 -4.94 4.33 2.30
N VAL A 21 -3.90 4.25 1.48
CA VAL A 21 -2.58 4.84 1.75
C VAL A 21 -2.31 5.93 0.72
N ARG A 22 -3.07 7.03 0.79
CA ARG A 22 -2.83 8.21 -0.05
C ARG A 22 -1.84 9.19 0.58
N LYS A 23 -1.03 9.85 -0.25
CA LYS A 23 -0.07 10.89 0.19
C LYS A 23 0.90 10.36 1.27
N ASN A 24 1.46 9.18 1.03
CA ASN A 24 2.51 8.58 1.85
C ASN A 24 3.84 8.59 1.06
N ASN A 25 4.87 7.96 1.62
CA ASN A 25 6.22 7.95 1.06
C ASN A 25 6.59 6.56 0.52
N ILE A 26 5.64 5.88 -0.11
CA ILE A 26 5.87 4.57 -0.72
C ILE A 26 6.51 4.82 -2.09
N THR A 27 7.79 4.49 -2.22
CA THR A 27 8.57 4.67 -3.46
C THR A 27 8.64 3.40 -4.29
N ASP A 28 8.68 2.24 -3.65
CA ASP A 28 8.70 0.95 -4.32
C ASP A 28 7.30 0.36 -4.45
N LEU A 29 6.90 0.03 -5.69
CA LEU A 29 5.62 -0.64 -5.94
C LEU A 29 5.64 -2.09 -5.42
N ASN A 30 6.82 -2.72 -5.27
CA ASN A 30 6.94 -4.07 -4.73
C ASN A 30 6.42 -4.21 -3.30
N GLU A 31 6.21 -3.11 -2.57
CA GLU A 31 5.57 -3.13 -1.26
C GLU A 31 4.16 -3.77 -1.31
N VAL A 32 3.46 -3.71 -2.45
CA VAL A 32 2.16 -4.39 -2.59
C VAL A 32 2.27 -5.91 -2.52
N CYS A 33 3.45 -6.49 -2.73
CA CYS A 33 3.69 -7.93 -2.58
C CYS A 33 3.51 -8.40 -1.13
N TYR A 34 3.69 -7.53 -0.13
CA TYR A 34 3.36 -7.88 1.27
C TYR A 34 1.86 -8.09 1.47
N LEU A 35 1.02 -7.47 0.63
CA LEU A 35 -0.43 -7.58 0.69
C LEU A 35 -0.97 -8.80 -0.08
N GLN A 36 -0.13 -9.52 -0.84
CA GLN A 36 -0.56 -10.62 -1.72
C GLN A 36 -1.26 -11.76 -0.97
N ASN A 37 -0.90 -11.96 0.30
CA ASN A 37 -1.42 -13.04 1.14
C ASN A 37 -2.66 -12.63 1.95
N LEU A 38 -3.21 -11.42 1.73
CA LEU A 38 -4.38 -10.95 2.45
C LEU A 38 -5.67 -11.47 1.78
N PRO A 39 -6.39 -12.43 2.40
CA PRO A 39 -7.52 -13.10 1.75
C PRO A 39 -8.75 -12.20 1.61
N ASN A 40 -8.83 -11.13 2.41
CA ASN A 40 -9.98 -10.25 2.47
C ASN A 40 -9.77 -8.90 1.80
N LEU A 41 -8.55 -8.59 1.32
CA LEU A 41 -8.24 -7.31 0.74
C LEU A 41 -8.94 -7.16 -0.62
N ARG A 42 -9.76 -6.12 -0.76
CA ARG A 42 -10.57 -5.84 -1.95
C ARG A 42 -10.23 -4.50 -2.57
N ASN A 43 -10.01 -3.49 -1.75
CA ASN A 43 -9.73 -2.14 -2.19
C ASN A 43 -8.36 -1.68 -1.70
N LEU A 44 -7.49 -1.30 -2.64
CA LEU A 44 -6.17 -0.76 -2.37
C LEU A 44 -6.03 0.58 -3.11
N TRP A 45 -5.71 1.64 -2.38
CA TRP A 45 -5.53 2.97 -2.96
C TRP A 45 -4.18 3.58 -2.56
N LEU A 46 -3.30 3.71 -3.56
CA LEU A 46 -1.93 4.20 -3.42
C LEU A 46 -1.71 5.59 -4.08
N GLY A 47 -2.78 6.33 -4.38
CA GLY A 47 -2.65 7.63 -5.06
C GLY A 47 -1.79 8.63 -4.29
N GLU A 48 -1.10 9.52 -5.01
CA GLU A 48 -0.17 10.51 -4.42
C GLU A 48 0.99 9.88 -3.63
N ASN A 49 1.40 8.65 -3.99
CA ASN A 49 2.69 8.09 -3.56
C ASN A 49 3.68 8.13 -4.74
N PRO A 50 4.98 8.29 -4.46
CA PRO A 50 6.00 8.24 -5.50
C PRO A 50 5.96 6.96 -6.34
N CYS A 51 5.57 5.80 -5.78
CA CYS A 51 5.42 4.54 -6.53
C CYS A 51 4.30 4.56 -7.58
N ALA A 52 3.34 5.47 -7.44
CA ALA A 52 2.21 5.65 -8.35
C ALA A 52 2.38 6.88 -9.26
N GLU A 53 3.39 7.72 -9.00
CA GLU A 53 3.81 8.77 -9.92
C GLU A 53 4.54 8.10 -11.08
N ARG A 54 3.89 8.08 -12.25
CA ARG A 54 4.59 7.76 -13.49
C ARG A 54 5.46 8.95 -13.83
N ASP A 55 6.77 8.74 -13.94
CA ASP A 55 7.64 9.64 -14.71
C ASP A 55 7.01 9.76 -16.10
N GLY A 56 6.53 10.96 -16.41
CA GLY A 56 6.03 11.35 -17.72
C GLY A 56 7.17 11.68 -18.66
#